data_AF-A0A0V7ZSB3-F1
#
_entry.id   AF-A0A0V7ZSB3-F1
#
_cell.length_a   1.000
_cell.length_b   1.000
_cell.length_c   1.000
_cell.angle_alpha   90.00
_cell.angle_beta   90.00
_cell.angle_gamma   90.00
#
_symmetry.space_group_name_H-M   'P 1'
#
loop_
_entity.id
_entity.type
_entity.pdbx_description
1 polymer ?
#
loop_
_entity_poly.entity_id
_entity_poly.type
_entity_poly.pdbx_seq_one_letter_code
_entity_poly.pdbx_strand_id
1 'polypeptide(L)'
;MTIGINNQNFRGSIDFCIFFPDVENIKGTIYIQGWLYDKKFTRQLPLIEIESNNNIIASFLCDIERLDVKNHFKDAPLKSGFMAYIPVADTSCLSAPLNIYYKSGNNKFKVADTYIFNIDEFLKDPHLLNKLTFRQKEKLNNLILNEKERIHKVSSLKSKPLYLIIDPSFSCQLKCPYCHGNMVREAGVSLPMMQENTVDSVLAKYGETLIQAHFFNWGEPLLNKKFPSFVQKAHKYDVWTTCSTNFSINISEEFLDLIILSGLDLLIVSVDGMTQETYTKYRIGGNLELVLSNLKKLVARKRILGSKTPNIRFQFLDFPWTHNQIEEARAIATEIGVNEFHVKEGCIHPPKKLVNLTRGQNAKQTFMNQDNKNNFIKLQQEKKDKFKFFGCDHLYHQLSINSDGSVHPCCYVYEPGHTVGNILDENDCFNNKIMQSSRSVFHSLHEENIYGYNPCVNCWILGDREAQGHKESTISFQPAFEMIVKEPLSHFINHHSPRGMFYLFNNWFKEKIAH
;
A
#
# COMPACT_ATOMS: atom_id res chain seq x y z
N MET A 1 -19.52 -1.17 -7.40
CA MET A 1 -20.03 -1.63 -8.69
C MET A 1 -19.12 -1.02 -9.73
N THR A 2 -18.35 -1.82 -10.47
CA THR A 2 -17.55 -1.30 -11.58
C THR A 2 -18.48 -0.84 -12.70
N ILE A 3 -18.73 0.46 -12.77
CA ILE A 3 -19.56 1.05 -13.82
C ILE A 3 -18.62 1.49 -14.93
N GLY A 4 -18.55 0.67 -15.98
CA GLY A 4 -17.93 1.07 -17.23
C GLY A 4 -18.73 2.19 -17.89
N ILE A 5 -18.24 3.42 -17.81
CA ILE A 5 -18.81 4.55 -18.52
C ILE A 5 -18.22 4.52 -19.92
N ASN A 6 -19.05 4.19 -20.89
CA ASN A 6 -18.69 4.26 -22.30
C ASN A 6 -19.82 4.93 -23.07
N ASN A 7 -19.80 6.27 -23.10
CA ASN A 7 -20.71 7.05 -23.92
C ASN A 7 -19.90 7.87 -24.95
N GLN A 8 -20.58 8.56 -25.88
CA GLN A 8 -19.96 9.31 -26.97
C GLN A 8 -18.86 10.27 -26.49
N ASN A 9 -19.03 10.89 -25.32
CA ASN A 9 -18.10 11.88 -24.78
C ASN A 9 -17.24 11.37 -23.60
N PHE A 10 -17.73 10.41 -22.81
CA PHE A 10 -17.11 10.01 -21.55
C PHE A 10 -16.57 8.58 -21.57
N ARG A 11 -15.41 8.40 -20.95
CA ARG A 11 -14.81 7.10 -20.64
C ARG A 11 -14.46 7.05 -19.17
N GLY A 12 -14.84 5.98 -18.48
CA GLY A 12 -14.54 5.86 -17.06
C GLY A 12 -14.86 4.50 -16.49
N SER A 13 -14.34 4.28 -15.30
CA SER A 13 -14.76 3.21 -14.39
C SER A 13 -14.94 3.83 -13.02
N ILE A 14 -16.08 3.62 -12.38
CA ILE A 14 -16.21 3.85 -10.94
C ILE A 14 -16.24 2.48 -10.32
N ASP A 15 -15.32 2.14 -9.42
CA ASP A 15 -15.18 0.75 -9.00
C ASP A 15 -16.16 0.42 -7.87
N PHE A 16 -16.24 1.14 -6.75
CA PHE A 16 -17.22 0.84 -5.68
C PHE A 16 -17.50 2.07 -4.84
N CYS A 17 -18.69 2.10 -4.23
CA CYS A 17 -19.08 3.07 -3.22
C CYS A 17 -19.37 2.29 -1.93
N ILE A 18 -18.51 2.35 -0.92
CA ILE A 18 -18.60 1.53 0.29
C ILE A 18 -18.87 2.42 1.50
N PHE A 19 -19.83 2.05 2.35
CA PHE A 19 -20.10 2.72 3.62
C PHE A 19 -19.45 1.99 4.78
N PHE A 20 -18.59 2.70 5.49
CA PHE A 20 -17.98 2.30 6.74
C PHE A 20 -18.69 3.04 7.90
N PRO A 21 -19.54 2.39 8.69
CA PRO A 21 -20.06 3.01 9.90
C PRO A 21 -18.95 3.19 10.94
N ASP A 22 -19.09 4.22 11.77
CA ASP A 22 -18.21 4.47 12.91
C ASP A 22 -18.21 3.25 13.85
N VAL A 23 -17.07 3.00 14.48
CA VAL A 23 -16.89 1.93 15.45
C VAL A 23 -17.78 2.18 16.69
N GLU A 24 -18.09 3.45 16.99
CA GLU A 24 -18.84 3.85 18.19
C GLU A 24 -20.16 4.60 17.89
N ASN A 25 -20.40 5.07 16.66
CA ASN A 25 -21.58 5.88 16.28
C ASN A 25 -22.22 5.41 14.96
N ILE A 26 -23.41 5.94 14.62
CA ILE A 26 -24.10 5.63 13.35
C ILE A 26 -23.59 6.47 12.16
N LYS A 27 -22.87 7.56 12.44
CA LYS A 27 -22.21 8.34 11.37
C LYS A 27 -21.20 7.44 10.67
N GLY A 28 -21.00 7.62 9.37
CA GLY A 28 -20.09 6.77 8.63
C GLY A 28 -19.41 7.50 7.50
N THR A 29 -18.59 6.78 6.75
CA THR A 29 -17.82 7.35 5.64
C THR A 29 -18.08 6.54 4.39
N ILE A 30 -18.41 7.23 3.29
CA ILE A 30 -18.48 6.63 1.96
C ILE A 30 -17.09 6.64 1.34
N TYR A 31 -16.56 5.49 0.96
CA TYR A 31 -15.38 5.35 0.14
C TYR A 31 -15.76 5.15 -1.32
N ILE A 32 -15.21 5.97 -2.22
CA ILE A 32 -15.40 5.84 -3.66
C ILE A 32 -14.08 6.00 -4.40
N GLN A 33 -13.86 5.19 -5.44
CA GLN A 33 -12.70 5.31 -6.32
C GLN A 33 -13.05 4.98 -7.77
N GLY A 34 -12.20 5.42 -8.69
CA GLY A 34 -12.34 5.13 -10.10
C GLY A 34 -11.40 5.92 -10.98
N TRP A 35 -11.71 5.97 -12.27
CA TRP A 35 -11.14 6.88 -13.24
C TRP A 35 -12.21 7.39 -14.19
N LEU A 36 -12.05 8.61 -14.66
CA LEU A 36 -12.97 9.25 -15.59
C LEU A 36 -12.20 10.25 -16.43
N TYR A 37 -12.41 10.23 -17.74
CA TYR A 37 -11.96 11.30 -18.62
C TYR A 37 -13.00 11.61 -19.70
N ASP A 38 -13.01 12.87 -20.12
CA ASP A 38 -13.82 13.37 -21.23
C ASP A 38 -12.93 13.47 -22.48
N LYS A 39 -13.37 12.87 -23.59
CA LYS A 39 -12.68 12.92 -24.88
C LYS A 39 -12.58 14.34 -25.46
N LYS A 40 -13.51 15.23 -25.11
CA LYS A 40 -13.53 16.64 -25.56
C LYS A 40 -12.62 17.53 -24.72
N PHE A 41 -12.47 17.22 -23.44
CA PHE A 41 -11.76 18.06 -22.47
C PHE A 41 -10.55 17.34 -21.87
N THR A 42 -9.70 16.78 -22.73
CA THR A 42 -8.53 15.95 -22.33
C THR A 42 -7.42 16.74 -21.61
N ARG A 43 -7.49 18.08 -21.58
CA ARG A 43 -6.47 18.97 -20.98
C ARG A 43 -6.86 19.56 -19.63
N GLN A 44 -8.11 19.40 -19.18
CA GLN A 44 -8.55 19.89 -17.87
C GLN A 44 -8.69 18.71 -16.91
N LEU A 45 -8.27 18.89 -15.65
CA LEU A 45 -8.55 17.91 -14.62
C LEU A 45 -10.07 17.86 -14.40
N PRO A 46 -10.72 16.69 -14.57
CA PRO A 46 -12.14 16.52 -14.28
C PRO A 46 -12.48 17.02 -12.88
N LEU A 47 -13.52 17.84 -12.74
CA LEU A 47 -14.16 18.06 -11.46
C LEU A 47 -15.33 17.09 -11.34
N ILE A 48 -15.25 16.18 -10.38
CA ILE A 48 -16.33 15.27 -10.03
C ILE A 48 -17.19 15.93 -8.94
N GLU A 49 -18.50 15.90 -9.14
CA GLU A 49 -19.50 16.21 -8.11
C GLU A 49 -20.34 14.96 -7.84
N ILE A 50 -20.48 14.60 -6.57
CA ILE A 50 -21.32 13.48 -6.12
C ILE A 50 -22.52 14.04 -5.41
N GLU A 51 -23.71 13.62 -5.86
CA GLU A 51 -24.98 14.03 -5.30
C GLU A 51 -25.78 12.85 -4.78
N SER A 52 -26.47 13.08 -3.66
CA SER A 52 -27.49 12.19 -3.12
C SER A 52 -28.71 13.02 -2.75
N ASN A 53 -29.92 12.57 -3.08
CA ASN A 53 -31.16 13.34 -2.82
C ASN A 53 -31.11 14.79 -3.33
N ASN A 54 -30.50 15.03 -4.50
CA ASN A 54 -30.27 16.35 -5.10
C ASN A 54 -29.39 17.31 -4.28
N ASN A 55 -28.68 16.82 -3.26
CA ASN A 55 -27.69 17.58 -2.50
C ASN A 55 -26.28 17.15 -2.89
N ILE A 56 -25.39 18.10 -3.12
CA ILE A 56 -23.97 17.83 -3.34
C ILE A 56 -23.37 17.39 -2.00
N ILE A 57 -22.94 16.13 -1.93
CA ILE A 57 -22.29 15.56 -0.74
C ILE A 57 -20.76 15.61 -0.82
N ALA A 58 -20.21 15.65 -2.04
CA ALA A 58 -18.77 15.81 -2.25
C ALA A 58 -18.44 16.41 -3.62
N SER A 59 -17.30 17.09 -3.70
CA SER A 59 -16.70 17.53 -4.95
C SER A 59 -15.18 17.48 -4.88
N PHE A 60 -14.53 16.93 -5.90
CA PHE A 60 -13.08 16.72 -5.96
C PHE A 60 -12.57 16.56 -7.40
N LEU A 61 -11.28 16.77 -7.63
CA LEU A 61 -10.65 16.63 -8.93
C LEU A 61 -10.22 15.18 -9.20
N CYS A 62 -10.21 14.74 -10.46
CA CYS A 62 -9.47 13.53 -10.87
C CYS A 62 -7.99 13.86 -11.04
N ASP A 63 -7.23 13.80 -9.95
CA ASP A 63 -5.81 14.15 -9.93
C ASP A 63 -4.87 12.95 -9.75
N ILE A 64 -5.42 11.74 -9.63
CA ILE A 64 -4.65 10.50 -9.48
C ILE A 64 -4.19 10.04 -10.87
N GLU A 65 -2.89 9.75 -10.98
CA GLU A 65 -2.26 9.26 -12.20
C GLU A 65 -2.64 7.80 -12.49
N ARG A 66 -3.05 7.52 -13.73
CA ARG A 66 -3.49 6.22 -14.21
C ARG A 66 -2.79 5.91 -15.53
N LEU A 67 -1.54 5.44 -15.42
CA LEU A 67 -0.71 5.10 -16.57
C LEU A 67 -1.30 3.92 -17.35
N ASP A 68 -1.94 2.97 -16.66
CA ASP A 68 -2.69 1.87 -17.27
C ASP A 68 -3.83 2.39 -18.17
N VAL A 69 -4.60 3.37 -17.68
CA VAL A 69 -5.66 4.04 -18.44
C VAL A 69 -5.07 4.81 -19.61
N LYS A 70 -3.97 5.55 -19.40
CA LYS A 70 -3.27 6.28 -20.47
C LYS A 70 -2.73 5.37 -21.57
N ASN A 71 -2.19 4.21 -21.19
CA ASN A 71 -1.64 3.23 -22.12
C ASN A 71 -2.75 2.56 -22.93
N HIS A 72 -3.89 2.29 -22.31
CA HIS A 72 -5.05 1.71 -22.98
C HIS A 72 -5.80 2.74 -23.85
N PHE A 73 -5.92 3.98 -23.35
CA PHE A 73 -6.60 5.10 -24.00
C PHE A 73 -5.63 6.26 -24.21
N LYS A 74 -4.99 6.30 -25.39
CA LYS A 74 -3.92 7.26 -25.72
C LYS A 74 -4.34 8.73 -25.55
N ASP A 75 -5.61 9.04 -25.71
CA ASP A 75 -6.23 10.36 -25.55
C ASP A 75 -6.53 10.74 -24.09
N ALA A 76 -6.57 9.78 -23.17
CA ALA A 76 -6.81 10.05 -21.76
C ALA A 76 -5.70 10.94 -21.17
N PRO A 77 -5.99 11.86 -20.25
CA PRO A 77 -4.96 12.49 -19.42
C PRO A 77 -4.34 11.44 -18.48
N LEU A 78 -3.04 11.60 -18.18
CA LEU A 78 -2.37 10.76 -17.18
C LEU A 78 -3.13 10.85 -15.83
N LYS A 79 -3.51 12.06 -15.45
CA LYS A 79 -4.39 12.32 -14.30
C LYS A 79 -5.85 12.15 -14.70
N SER A 80 -6.34 10.94 -14.54
CA SER A 80 -7.74 10.57 -14.81
C SER A 80 -8.37 9.75 -13.69
N GLY A 81 -7.58 9.31 -12.70
CA GLY A 81 -8.05 8.61 -11.52
C GLY A 81 -8.59 9.55 -10.45
N PHE A 82 -9.45 9.01 -9.59
CA PHE A 82 -9.92 9.67 -8.38
C PHE A 82 -10.16 8.65 -7.27
N MET A 83 -10.05 9.13 -6.03
CA MET A 83 -10.38 8.40 -4.81
C MET A 83 -10.85 9.41 -3.77
N ALA A 84 -11.98 9.14 -3.14
CA ALA A 84 -12.55 10.02 -2.13
C ALA A 84 -13.15 9.23 -0.98
N TYR A 85 -13.02 9.80 0.22
CA TYR A 85 -13.77 9.41 1.40
C TYR A 85 -14.78 10.52 1.67
N ILE A 86 -16.02 10.23 2.02
CA ILE A 86 -17.05 11.28 2.17
C ILE A 86 -17.70 11.04 3.53
N PRO A 87 -17.40 11.88 4.53
CA PRO A 87 -18.08 11.81 5.81
C PRO A 87 -19.57 12.03 5.63
N VAL A 88 -20.38 11.11 6.16
CA VAL A 88 -21.84 11.15 6.08
C VAL A 88 -22.39 11.50 7.45
N ALA A 89 -23.04 12.65 7.53
CA ALA A 89 -23.70 13.12 8.75
C ALA A 89 -25.11 12.54 8.93
N ASP A 90 -25.77 12.14 7.84
CA ASP A 90 -27.15 11.63 7.81
C ASP A 90 -27.25 10.37 6.93
N THR A 91 -27.84 9.32 7.49
CA THR A 91 -28.06 8.04 6.81
C THR A 91 -29.09 8.09 5.68
N SER A 92 -29.85 9.18 5.53
CA SER A 92 -30.79 9.36 4.41
C SER A 92 -30.11 9.29 3.03
N CYS A 93 -28.80 9.54 2.95
CA CYS A 93 -28.05 9.35 1.70
C CYS A 93 -27.93 7.86 1.30
N LEU A 94 -28.04 6.92 2.25
CA LEU A 94 -27.95 5.48 1.99
C LEU A 94 -29.16 4.95 1.20
N SER A 95 -30.30 5.64 1.26
CA SER A 95 -31.56 5.22 0.62
C SER A 95 -31.69 5.67 -0.82
N ALA A 96 -30.78 6.53 -1.28
CA ALA A 96 -30.83 7.13 -2.61
C ALA A 96 -29.59 6.76 -3.43
N PRO A 97 -29.71 6.70 -4.77
CA PRO A 97 -28.55 6.52 -5.62
C PRO A 97 -27.61 7.74 -5.49
N LEU A 98 -26.31 7.47 -5.49
CA LEU A 98 -25.30 8.49 -5.71
C LEU A 98 -25.19 8.80 -7.19
N ASN A 99 -25.58 10.01 -7.57
CA ASN A 99 -25.40 10.52 -8.90
C ASN A 99 -24.02 11.15 -9.02
N ILE A 100 -23.25 10.71 -10.00
CA ILE A 100 -21.88 11.19 -10.23
C ILE A 100 -21.89 12.06 -11.47
N TYR A 101 -21.41 13.28 -11.30
CA TYR A 101 -21.38 14.30 -12.33
C TYR A 101 -19.96 14.71 -12.67
N TYR A 102 -19.71 14.95 -13.96
CA TYR A 102 -18.54 15.64 -14.47
C TYR A 102 -18.88 17.11 -14.69
N LYS A 103 -18.01 18.01 -14.20
CA LYS A 103 -18.16 19.45 -14.37
C LYS A 103 -16.97 20.01 -15.15
N SER A 104 -17.27 20.76 -16.21
CA SER A 104 -16.29 21.53 -16.99
C SER A 104 -16.84 22.92 -17.27
N GLY A 105 -16.17 23.93 -16.70
CA GLY A 105 -16.69 25.29 -16.65
C GLY A 105 -18.06 25.35 -15.97
N ASN A 106 -19.04 25.93 -16.67
CA ASN A 106 -20.43 26.02 -16.19
C ASN A 106 -21.29 24.80 -16.55
N ASN A 107 -20.75 23.83 -17.30
CA ASN A 107 -21.50 22.66 -17.73
C ASN A 107 -21.36 21.52 -16.72
N LYS A 108 -22.47 20.83 -16.47
CA LYS A 108 -22.55 19.67 -15.57
C LYS A 108 -23.22 18.51 -16.29
N PHE A 109 -22.56 17.35 -16.31
CA PHE A 109 -23.01 16.16 -17.03
C PHE A 109 -23.09 14.99 -16.07
N LYS A 110 -24.24 14.31 -15.99
CA LYS A 110 -24.35 13.07 -15.23
C LYS A 110 -23.60 11.98 -16.00
N VAL A 111 -22.58 11.38 -15.37
CA VAL A 111 -21.75 10.35 -16.00
C VAL A 111 -22.10 8.93 -15.52
N ALA A 112 -22.60 8.81 -14.30
CA ALA A 112 -23.08 7.54 -13.74
C ALA A 112 -24.04 7.79 -12.57
N ASP A 113 -24.76 6.73 -12.19
CA ASP A 113 -25.33 6.59 -10.86
C ASP A 113 -24.93 5.24 -10.27
N THR A 114 -24.65 5.23 -8.97
CA THR A 114 -24.28 4.02 -8.22
C THR A 114 -25.00 4.00 -6.89
N TYR A 115 -25.01 2.85 -6.24
CA TYR A 115 -25.55 2.72 -4.89
C TYR A 115 -24.42 2.50 -3.86
N ILE A 116 -24.68 2.90 -2.60
CA ILE A 116 -23.76 2.80 -1.45
C ILE A 116 -23.81 1.41 -0.77
N PHE A 117 -22.77 0.62 -0.95
CA PHE A 117 -22.65 -0.69 -0.36
C PHE A 117 -22.27 -0.63 1.13
N ASN A 118 -23.11 -1.10 2.05
CA ASN A 118 -22.74 -1.20 3.46
C ASN A 118 -21.89 -2.46 3.73
N ILE A 119 -20.64 -2.25 4.13
CA ILE A 119 -19.70 -3.36 4.33
C ILE A 119 -20.01 -4.21 5.58
N ASP A 120 -20.74 -3.66 6.55
CA ASP A 120 -21.12 -4.44 7.74
C ASP A 120 -22.27 -5.40 7.44
N GLU A 121 -23.16 -5.05 6.52
CA GLU A 121 -24.21 -5.96 6.07
C GLU A 121 -23.62 -7.12 5.26
N PHE A 122 -22.55 -6.87 4.49
CA PHE A 122 -21.78 -7.95 3.87
C PHE A 122 -21.29 -8.96 4.91
N LEU A 123 -20.78 -8.49 6.05
CA LEU A 123 -20.31 -9.34 7.14
C LEU A 123 -21.46 -10.02 7.92
N LYS A 124 -22.71 -9.64 7.69
CA LYS A 124 -23.87 -10.32 8.29
C LYS A 124 -24.53 -11.32 7.33
N ASP A 125 -24.21 -11.28 6.04
CA ASP A 125 -24.84 -12.13 5.04
C ASP A 125 -24.24 -13.56 5.09
N PRO A 126 -24.98 -14.57 5.60
CA PRO A 126 -24.47 -15.92 5.69
C PRO A 126 -24.22 -16.54 4.31
N HIS A 127 -24.91 -16.10 3.25
CA HIS A 127 -24.69 -16.63 1.90
C HIS A 127 -23.31 -16.24 1.36
N LEU A 128 -22.86 -15.03 1.67
CA LEU A 128 -21.54 -14.52 1.29
C LEU A 128 -20.46 -15.11 2.20
N LEU A 129 -20.65 -15.04 3.51
CA LEU A 129 -19.66 -15.55 4.47
C LEU A 129 -19.42 -17.06 4.32
N ASN A 130 -20.43 -17.87 3.97
CA ASN A 130 -20.23 -19.31 3.79
C ASN A 130 -19.37 -19.66 2.57
N LYS A 131 -19.04 -18.70 1.70
CA LYS A 131 -18.08 -18.88 0.60
C LYS A 131 -16.63 -18.63 1.00
N LEU A 132 -16.42 -17.95 2.13
CA LEU A 132 -15.10 -17.63 2.63
C LEU A 132 -14.60 -18.72 3.59
N THR A 133 -13.32 -19.07 3.46
CA THR A 133 -12.62 -19.88 4.47
C THR A 133 -12.54 -19.14 5.81
N PHE A 134 -12.25 -19.86 6.90
CA PHE A 134 -12.02 -19.24 8.21
C PHE A 134 -11.00 -18.09 8.12
N ARG A 135 -9.85 -18.35 7.49
CA ARG A 135 -8.77 -17.36 7.40
C ARG A 135 -9.16 -16.15 6.54
N GLN A 136 -9.89 -16.35 5.45
CA GLN A 136 -10.39 -15.24 4.64
C GLN A 136 -11.32 -14.33 5.44
N LYS A 137 -12.16 -14.89 6.32
CA LYS A 137 -13.01 -14.11 7.23
C LYS A 137 -12.18 -13.29 8.21
N GLU A 138 -11.18 -13.90 8.84
CA GLU A 138 -10.31 -13.20 9.80
C GLU A 138 -9.57 -12.01 9.16
N LYS A 139 -8.97 -12.22 7.98
CA LYS A 139 -8.30 -11.15 7.23
C LYS A 139 -9.27 -10.05 6.80
N LEU A 140 -10.48 -10.42 6.35
CA LEU A 140 -11.47 -9.44 5.91
C LEU A 140 -12.06 -8.64 7.07
N ASN A 141 -12.35 -9.28 8.20
CA ASN A 141 -12.76 -8.62 9.43
C ASN A 141 -11.70 -7.62 9.90
N ASN A 142 -10.43 -8.04 9.89
CA ASN A 142 -9.32 -7.16 10.25
C ASN A 142 -9.15 -5.99 9.28
N LEU A 143 -9.27 -6.21 7.96
CA LEU A 143 -9.25 -5.16 6.94
C LEU A 143 -10.31 -4.10 7.20
N ILE A 144 -11.57 -4.52 7.40
CA ILE A 144 -12.71 -3.62 7.59
C ILE A 144 -12.54 -2.83 8.89
N LEU A 145 -12.16 -3.50 9.98
CA LEU A 145 -11.92 -2.84 11.27
C LEU A 145 -10.77 -1.82 11.17
N ASN A 146 -9.65 -2.22 10.56
CA ASN A 146 -8.48 -1.36 10.40
C ASN A 146 -8.79 -0.12 9.55
N GLU A 147 -9.52 -0.28 8.45
CA GLU A 147 -9.97 0.82 7.60
C GLU A 147 -10.92 1.76 8.35
N LYS A 148 -11.85 1.23 9.15
CA LYS A 148 -12.70 2.07 10.03
C LYS A 148 -11.86 2.84 11.04
N GLU A 149 -10.96 2.18 11.76
CA GLU A 149 -10.12 2.84 12.76
C GLU A 149 -9.21 3.91 12.12
N ARG A 150 -8.67 3.65 10.93
CA ARG A 150 -7.93 4.64 10.15
C ARG A 150 -8.80 5.82 9.76
N ILE A 151 -9.97 5.56 9.17
CA ILE A 151 -10.90 6.60 8.71
C ILE A 151 -11.36 7.48 9.89
N HIS A 152 -11.60 6.89 11.05
CA HIS A 152 -12.02 7.59 12.26
C HIS A 152 -10.85 8.15 13.07
N LYS A 153 -9.61 7.97 12.58
CA LYS A 153 -8.36 8.49 13.16
C LYS A 153 -8.16 8.04 14.62
N VAL A 154 -8.49 6.77 14.89
CA VAL A 154 -8.37 6.16 16.21
C VAL A 154 -6.89 5.98 16.57
N SER A 155 -6.48 6.46 17.74
CA SER A 155 -5.08 6.33 18.20
C SER A 155 -4.74 4.93 18.71
N SER A 156 -5.67 4.29 19.43
CA SER A 156 -5.53 2.94 19.97
C SER A 156 -6.35 1.94 19.16
N LEU A 157 -5.66 1.08 18.43
CA LEU A 157 -6.27 0.13 17.51
C LEU A 157 -6.62 -1.20 18.19
N LYS A 158 -7.77 -1.76 17.85
CA LYS A 158 -8.11 -3.18 18.08
C LYS A 158 -7.68 -4.04 16.90
N SER A 159 -7.62 -3.47 15.69
CA SER A 159 -7.11 -4.17 14.51
C SER A 159 -5.62 -4.53 14.63
N LYS A 160 -5.19 -5.41 13.73
CA LYS A 160 -3.83 -5.89 13.54
C LYS A 160 -3.26 -5.36 12.22
N PRO A 161 -1.93 -5.31 12.03
CA PRO A 161 -1.35 -4.83 10.78
C PRO A 161 -1.87 -5.63 9.59
N LEU A 162 -2.21 -4.92 8.52
CA LEU A 162 -2.65 -5.50 7.25
C LEU A 162 -1.46 -5.97 6.42
N TYR A 163 -0.33 -5.27 6.53
CA TYR A 163 0.90 -5.62 5.84
C TYR A 163 2.14 -5.42 6.69
N LEU A 164 3.18 -6.17 6.37
CA LEU A 164 4.48 -6.07 7.02
C LEU A 164 5.58 -5.96 5.98
N ILE A 165 6.52 -5.06 6.25
CA ILE A 165 7.80 -5.01 5.56
C ILE A 165 8.79 -5.77 6.42
N ILE A 166 9.40 -6.82 5.90
CA ILE A 166 10.27 -7.74 6.63
C ILE A 166 11.59 -7.79 5.88
N ASP A 167 12.67 -7.27 6.46
CA ASP A 167 13.98 -7.22 5.82
C ASP A 167 14.76 -8.53 6.01
N PRO A 168 14.84 -9.42 5.00
CA PRO A 168 15.52 -10.71 5.19
C PRO A 168 17.03 -10.54 5.40
N SER A 169 17.59 -9.44 4.89
CA SER A 169 19.02 -9.15 4.92
C SER A 169 19.22 -7.65 4.72
N PHE A 170 19.66 -6.96 5.77
CA PHE A 170 20.07 -5.56 5.65
C PHE A 170 21.34 -5.36 4.80
N SER A 171 22.18 -6.40 4.69
CA SER A 171 23.34 -6.37 3.80
C SER A 171 22.92 -6.31 2.34
N CYS A 172 23.71 -5.60 1.54
CA CYS A 172 23.58 -5.56 0.08
C CYS A 172 24.97 -5.41 -0.53
N GLN A 173 25.22 -6.14 -1.61
CA GLN A 173 26.49 -6.14 -2.33
C GLN A 173 26.64 -4.95 -3.29
N LEU A 174 25.57 -4.18 -3.53
CA LEU A 174 25.57 -2.99 -4.36
C LEU A 174 25.67 -1.70 -3.53
N LYS A 175 26.22 -0.64 -4.15
CA LYS A 175 26.43 0.67 -3.53
C LYS A 175 25.67 1.77 -4.25
N CYS A 176 24.35 1.61 -4.40
CA CYS A 176 23.56 2.54 -5.20
C CYS A 176 23.56 3.96 -4.58
N PRO A 177 23.95 5.02 -5.31
CA PRO A 177 24.21 6.35 -4.75
C PRO A 177 23.06 7.01 -3.97
N TYR A 178 21.81 6.71 -4.32
CA TYR A 178 20.61 7.27 -3.66
C TYR A 178 19.84 6.23 -2.83
N CYS A 179 20.42 5.07 -2.55
CA CYS A 179 19.81 4.06 -1.70
C CYS A 179 19.97 4.42 -0.22
N HIS A 180 18.85 4.59 0.50
CA HIS A 180 18.83 4.81 1.94
C HIS A 180 19.62 3.73 2.70
N GLY A 181 19.45 2.46 2.33
CA GLY A 181 20.24 1.36 2.90
C GLY A 181 21.74 1.51 2.71
N ASN A 182 22.19 1.97 1.53
CA ASN A 182 23.62 2.18 1.29
C ASN A 182 24.17 3.29 2.20
N MET A 183 23.48 4.44 2.26
CA MET A 183 23.88 5.56 3.12
C MET A 183 23.98 5.13 4.60
N VAL A 184 23.04 4.31 5.07
CA VAL A 184 23.02 3.85 6.46
C VAL A 184 24.12 2.83 6.75
N ARG A 185 24.45 1.94 5.80
CA ARG A 185 25.60 1.03 5.91
C ARG A 185 26.92 1.79 5.89
N GLU A 186 27.05 2.82 5.04
CA GLU A 186 28.23 3.70 5.00
C GLU A 186 28.41 4.52 6.28
N ALA A 187 27.31 4.81 6.99
CA ALA A 187 27.34 5.41 8.32
C ALA A 187 27.72 4.42 9.45
N GLY A 188 28.05 3.17 9.12
CA GLY A 188 28.57 2.16 10.05
C GLY A 188 27.52 1.26 10.69
N VAL A 189 26.25 1.35 10.30
CA VAL A 189 25.22 0.44 10.83
C VAL A 189 25.34 -0.92 10.13
N SER A 190 25.30 -1.99 10.92
CA SER A 190 25.28 -3.37 10.46
C SER A 190 24.27 -4.15 11.27
N LEU A 191 23.54 -5.06 10.62
CA LEU A 191 22.57 -5.97 11.25
C LEU A 191 22.86 -7.41 10.84
N PRO A 192 22.56 -8.40 11.69
CA PRO A 192 22.68 -9.81 11.36
C PRO A 192 21.73 -10.23 10.22
N MET A 193 21.99 -11.37 9.60
CA MET A 193 21.02 -12.01 8.70
C MET A 193 19.78 -12.46 9.50
N MET A 194 18.60 -12.21 8.95
CA MET A 194 17.35 -12.64 9.58
C MET A 194 17.34 -14.16 9.80
N GLN A 195 16.88 -14.56 10.98
CA GLN A 195 16.68 -15.95 11.34
C GLN A 195 15.21 -16.36 11.18
N GLU A 196 14.98 -17.66 11.04
CA GLU A 196 13.65 -18.22 10.83
C GLU A 196 12.67 -17.97 11.97
N ASN A 197 13.17 -17.93 13.20
CA ASN A 197 12.37 -17.64 14.38
C ASN A 197 11.75 -16.23 14.34
N THR A 198 12.38 -15.26 13.68
CA THR A 198 11.79 -13.92 13.49
C THR A 198 10.50 -14.01 12.67
N VAL A 199 10.51 -14.80 11.59
CA VAL A 199 9.32 -15.03 10.77
C VAL A 199 8.28 -15.86 11.52
N ASP A 200 8.71 -16.84 12.32
CA ASP A 200 7.80 -17.60 13.17
C ASP A 200 7.09 -16.70 14.20
N SER A 201 7.82 -15.79 14.85
CA SER A 201 7.24 -14.80 15.79
C SER A 201 6.26 -13.84 15.10
N VAL A 202 6.57 -13.41 13.86
CA VAL A 202 5.63 -12.60 13.06
C VAL A 202 4.34 -13.35 12.81
N LEU A 203 4.42 -14.59 12.32
CA LEU A 203 3.26 -15.36 11.90
C LEU A 203 2.43 -15.84 13.10
N ALA A 204 3.07 -16.14 14.23
CA ALA A 204 2.37 -16.44 15.47
C ALA A 204 1.51 -15.25 15.96
N LYS A 205 1.99 -14.01 15.77
CA LYS A 205 1.27 -12.80 16.20
C LYS A 205 0.23 -12.31 15.20
N TYR A 206 0.54 -12.38 13.91
CA TYR A 206 -0.22 -11.67 12.88
C TYR A 206 -0.68 -12.56 11.72
N GLY A 207 -0.23 -13.80 11.61
CA GLY A 207 -0.42 -14.65 10.41
C GLY A 207 -1.88 -14.81 9.97
N GLU A 208 -2.81 -14.99 10.91
CA GLU A 208 -4.24 -15.17 10.59
C GLU A 208 -4.93 -13.90 10.07
N THR A 209 -4.40 -12.72 10.40
CA THR A 209 -4.99 -11.42 10.01
C THR A 209 -4.17 -10.67 8.95
N LEU A 210 -2.91 -11.06 8.74
CA LEU A 210 -1.97 -10.42 7.84
C LEU A 210 -2.35 -10.69 6.38
N ILE A 211 -2.51 -9.65 5.58
CA ILE A 211 -2.87 -9.78 4.16
C ILE A 211 -1.61 -9.95 3.32
N GLN A 212 -0.58 -9.14 3.58
CA GLN A 212 0.61 -9.08 2.73
C GLN A 212 1.92 -9.00 3.54
N ALA A 213 2.97 -9.64 3.03
CA ALA A 213 4.33 -9.51 3.51
C ALA A 213 5.28 -9.12 2.37
N HIS A 214 6.02 -8.03 2.56
CA HIS A 214 7.10 -7.60 1.68
C HIS A 214 8.43 -8.09 2.25
N PHE A 215 9.02 -9.11 1.63
CA PHE A 215 10.32 -9.64 2.00
C PHE A 215 11.45 -8.87 1.33
N PHE A 216 11.49 -7.56 1.57
CA PHE A 216 12.55 -6.66 1.16
C PHE A 216 12.40 -5.34 1.95
N ASN A 217 13.51 -4.66 2.20
CA ASN A 217 13.48 -3.27 2.65
C ASN A 217 14.67 -2.52 2.06
N TRP A 218 15.79 -2.42 2.79
CA TRP A 218 16.93 -1.58 2.42
C TRP A 218 18.20 -2.36 2.08
N GLY A 219 18.18 -3.70 2.19
CA GLY A 219 19.25 -4.58 1.72
C GLY A 219 18.89 -5.43 0.50
N GLU A 220 19.60 -6.54 0.31
CA GLU A 220 19.35 -7.51 -0.75
C GLU A 220 18.78 -8.81 -0.14
N PRO A 221 17.48 -9.10 -0.32
CA PRO A 221 16.82 -10.22 0.35
C PRO A 221 17.42 -11.59 -0.01
N LEU A 222 17.89 -11.77 -1.25
CA LEU A 222 18.40 -13.07 -1.73
C LEU A 222 19.83 -13.39 -1.25
N LEU A 223 20.49 -12.48 -0.54
CA LEU A 223 21.70 -12.81 0.22
C LEU A 223 21.39 -13.74 1.40
N ASN A 224 20.18 -13.68 1.96
CA ASN A 224 19.74 -14.63 2.96
C ASN A 224 19.23 -15.92 2.29
N LYS A 225 20.01 -17.00 2.37
CA LYS A 225 19.66 -18.30 1.77
C LYS A 225 18.42 -18.96 2.38
N LYS A 226 17.93 -18.47 3.52
CA LYS A 226 16.67 -18.90 4.14
C LYS A 226 15.44 -18.20 3.55
N PHE A 227 15.61 -17.24 2.64
CA PHE A 227 14.52 -16.50 1.98
C PHE A 227 13.38 -17.42 1.46
N PRO A 228 13.64 -18.52 0.72
CA PRO A 228 12.55 -19.39 0.26
C PRO A 228 11.73 -19.98 1.42
N SER A 229 12.35 -20.29 2.55
CA SER A 229 11.64 -20.79 3.73
C SER A 229 10.75 -19.71 4.36
N PHE A 230 11.21 -18.46 4.42
CA PHE A 230 10.40 -17.35 4.94
C PHE A 230 9.11 -17.18 4.13
N VAL A 231 9.22 -17.22 2.81
CA VAL A 231 8.08 -17.15 1.90
C VAL A 231 7.16 -18.35 2.09
N GLN A 232 7.71 -19.57 2.16
CA GLN A 232 6.92 -20.79 2.36
C GLN A 232 6.14 -20.75 3.69
N LYS A 233 6.74 -20.22 4.76
CA LYS A 233 6.06 -20.03 6.05
C LYS A 233 4.89 -19.06 5.92
N ALA A 234 5.08 -17.91 5.28
CA ALA A 234 4.01 -16.93 5.07
C ALA A 234 2.89 -17.47 4.18
N HIS A 235 3.23 -18.23 3.13
CA HIS A 235 2.25 -18.84 2.22
C HIS A 235 1.32 -19.83 2.94
N LYS A 236 1.79 -20.55 3.98
CA LYS A 236 0.92 -21.43 4.81
C LYS A 236 -0.20 -20.67 5.54
N TYR A 237 -0.04 -19.35 5.70
CA TYR A 237 -1.03 -18.44 6.26
C TYR A 237 -1.81 -17.68 5.17
N ASP A 238 -1.78 -18.11 3.91
CA ASP A 238 -2.40 -17.41 2.77
C ASP A 238 -2.00 -15.93 2.68
N VAL A 239 -0.79 -15.58 3.14
CA VAL A 239 -0.25 -14.22 3.08
C VAL A 239 0.29 -13.98 1.68
N TRP A 240 -0.13 -12.90 1.03
CA TRP A 240 0.44 -12.49 -0.25
C TRP A 240 1.88 -12.01 -0.05
N THR A 241 2.82 -12.54 -0.81
CA THR A 241 4.25 -12.29 -0.63
C THR A 241 4.85 -11.57 -1.83
N THR A 242 5.59 -10.50 -1.54
CA THR A 242 6.31 -9.73 -2.56
C THR A 242 7.79 -9.65 -2.19
N CYS A 243 8.68 -9.85 -3.16
CA CYS A 243 10.12 -9.65 -3.01
C CYS A 243 10.62 -8.67 -4.08
N SER A 244 11.49 -7.73 -3.70
CA SER A 244 12.22 -6.86 -4.63
C SER A 244 13.71 -7.12 -4.48
N THR A 245 14.38 -7.47 -5.57
CA THR A 245 15.79 -7.88 -5.59
C THR A 245 16.55 -7.18 -6.72
N ASN A 246 17.81 -6.84 -6.47
CA ASN A 246 18.71 -6.42 -7.53
C ASN A 246 19.11 -7.57 -8.47
N PHE A 247 18.95 -8.82 -8.02
CA PHE A 247 19.19 -10.06 -8.75
C PHE A 247 20.60 -10.23 -9.34
N SER A 248 21.52 -9.33 -8.98
CA SER A 248 22.92 -9.32 -9.39
C SER A 248 23.75 -10.14 -8.41
N ILE A 249 23.35 -11.39 -8.23
CA ILE A 249 24.00 -12.38 -7.37
C ILE A 249 24.16 -13.68 -8.14
N ASN A 250 25.18 -14.49 -7.80
CA ASN A 250 25.31 -15.81 -8.41
C ASN A 250 24.26 -16.74 -7.81
N ILE A 251 23.35 -17.25 -8.65
CA ILE A 251 22.24 -18.10 -8.24
C ILE A 251 22.27 -19.40 -9.05
N SER A 252 22.17 -20.54 -8.36
CA SER A 252 22.05 -21.86 -8.98
C SER A 252 20.59 -22.15 -9.39
N GLU A 253 20.39 -23.07 -10.33
CA GLU A 253 19.03 -23.46 -10.74
C GLU A 253 18.23 -24.06 -9.57
N GLU A 254 18.88 -24.79 -8.68
CA GLU A 254 18.24 -25.38 -7.50
C GLU A 254 17.71 -24.29 -6.56
N PHE A 255 18.44 -23.17 -6.39
CA PHE A 255 17.95 -22.07 -5.57
C PHE A 255 16.81 -21.31 -6.27
N LEU A 256 16.84 -21.18 -7.59
CA LEU A 256 15.71 -20.63 -8.34
C LEU A 256 14.46 -21.50 -8.19
N ASP A 257 14.62 -22.82 -8.24
CA ASP A 257 13.53 -23.76 -8.01
C ASP A 257 12.94 -23.60 -6.61
N LEU A 258 13.78 -23.41 -5.58
CA LEU A 258 13.31 -23.13 -4.22
C LEU A 258 12.49 -21.82 -4.15
N ILE A 259 12.91 -20.75 -4.83
CA ILE A 259 12.14 -19.49 -4.91
C ILE A 259 10.80 -19.70 -5.62
N ILE A 260 10.78 -20.48 -6.70
CA ILE A 260 9.55 -20.76 -7.46
C ILE A 260 8.58 -21.58 -6.61
N LEU A 261 9.08 -22.63 -5.95
CA LEU A 261 8.28 -23.58 -5.18
C LEU A 261 7.93 -23.07 -3.78
N SER A 262 8.49 -21.95 -3.32
CA SER A 262 8.15 -21.37 -2.01
C SER A 262 6.75 -20.78 -1.96
N GLY A 263 6.09 -20.58 -3.11
CA GLY A 263 4.79 -19.91 -3.19
C GLY A 263 4.90 -18.38 -3.21
N LEU A 264 6.05 -17.83 -3.65
CA LEU A 264 6.20 -16.38 -3.81
C LEU A 264 5.17 -15.85 -4.81
N ASP A 265 4.39 -14.82 -4.48
CA ASP A 265 3.36 -14.30 -5.39
C ASP A 265 3.95 -13.32 -6.43
N LEU A 266 4.80 -12.39 -6.00
CA LEU A 266 5.40 -11.36 -6.86
C LEU A 266 6.92 -11.23 -6.62
N LEU A 267 7.69 -11.41 -7.68
CA LEU A 267 9.13 -11.10 -7.71
C LEU A 267 9.38 -9.89 -8.59
N ILE A 268 9.86 -8.81 -7.99
CA ILE A 268 10.30 -7.61 -8.67
C ILE A 268 11.82 -7.70 -8.86
N VAL A 269 12.24 -7.68 -10.12
CA VAL A 269 13.65 -7.65 -10.50
C VAL A 269 14.00 -6.27 -11.02
N SER A 270 15.00 -5.69 -10.39
CA SER A 270 15.31 -4.27 -10.44
C SER A 270 16.48 -4.04 -11.40
N VAL A 271 16.20 -3.53 -12.62
CA VAL A 271 17.15 -3.46 -13.75
C VAL A 271 17.14 -2.07 -14.38
N ASP A 272 18.18 -1.27 -14.11
CA ASP A 272 18.18 0.18 -14.41
C ASP A 272 19.29 0.57 -15.41
N GLY A 273 19.23 0.02 -16.61
CA GLY A 273 20.16 0.32 -17.71
C GLY A 273 20.38 -0.89 -18.62
N MET A 274 20.50 -0.65 -19.93
CA MET A 274 20.61 -1.71 -20.95
C MET A 274 22.04 -1.97 -21.44
N THR A 275 23.01 -1.21 -20.94
CA THR A 275 24.44 -1.53 -21.08
C THR A 275 25.08 -1.58 -19.69
N GLN A 276 26.19 -2.31 -19.55
CA GLN A 276 26.91 -2.36 -18.28
C GLN A 276 27.34 -0.96 -17.80
N GLU A 277 27.65 -0.06 -18.75
CA GLU A 277 27.99 1.34 -18.46
C GLU A 277 26.78 2.10 -17.87
N THR A 278 25.62 2.06 -18.52
CA THR A 278 24.45 2.81 -18.01
C THR A 278 23.87 2.20 -16.73
N TYR A 279 23.92 0.87 -16.62
CA TYR A 279 23.48 0.12 -15.45
C TYR A 279 24.28 0.47 -14.20
N THR A 280 25.62 0.53 -14.30
CA THR A 280 26.49 0.79 -13.14
C THR A 280 26.52 2.24 -12.68
N LYS A 281 25.99 3.20 -13.46
CA LYS A 281 25.81 4.58 -12.99
C LYS A 281 24.95 4.66 -11.74
N TYR A 282 23.90 3.85 -11.66
CA TYR A 282 23.07 3.74 -10.45
C TYR A 282 23.40 2.48 -9.64
N ARG A 283 23.50 1.31 -10.29
CA ARG A 283 23.73 0.02 -9.61
C ARG A 283 25.21 -0.31 -9.49
N ILE A 284 25.94 0.53 -8.77
CA ILE A 284 27.39 0.38 -8.57
C ILE A 284 27.71 -0.99 -7.97
N GLY A 285 28.61 -1.72 -8.62
CA GLY A 285 29.01 -3.09 -8.26
C GLY A 285 28.13 -4.19 -8.87
N GLY A 286 27.09 -3.83 -9.62
CA GLY A 286 26.19 -4.79 -10.24
C GLY A 286 26.69 -5.29 -11.60
N ASN A 287 26.21 -6.46 -12.02
CA ASN A 287 26.52 -7.08 -13.30
C ASN A 287 25.22 -7.32 -14.08
N LEU A 288 25.03 -6.55 -15.16
CA LEU A 288 23.81 -6.59 -15.97
C LEU A 288 23.64 -7.95 -16.66
N GLU A 289 24.72 -8.51 -17.22
CA GLU A 289 24.69 -9.82 -17.88
C GLU A 289 24.26 -10.93 -16.91
N LEU A 290 24.78 -10.89 -15.68
CA LEU A 290 24.41 -11.83 -14.62
C LEU A 290 22.91 -11.71 -14.30
N VAL A 291 22.39 -10.49 -14.14
CA VAL A 291 20.95 -10.26 -13.89
C VAL A 291 20.08 -10.81 -15.01
N LEU A 292 20.40 -10.48 -16.26
CA LEU A 292 19.64 -10.93 -17.43
C LEU A 292 19.73 -12.46 -17.62
N SER A 293 20.90 -13.06 -17.36
CA SER A 293 21.07 -14.51 -17.42
C SER A 293 20.28 -15.22 -16.31
N ASN A 294 20.27 -14.67 -15.09
CA ASN A 294 19.46 -15.20 -13.99
C ASN A 294 17.96 -15.10 -14.32
N LEU A 295 17.51 -14.00 -14.94
CA LEU A 295 16.11 -13.83 -15.36
C LEU A 295 15.71 -14.88 -16.41
N LYS A 296 16.55 -15.10 -17.43
CA LYS A 296 16.34 -16.14 -18.44
C LYS A 296 16.24 -17.52 -17.79
N LYS A 297 17.14 -17.85 -16.87
CA LYS A 297 17.09 -19.09 -16.09
C LYS A 297 15.80 -19.20 -15.28
N LEU A 298 15.43 -18.16 -14.53
CA LEU A 298 14.21 -18.16 -13.70
C LEU A 298 12.95 -18.43 -14.54
N VAL A 299 12.78 -17.76 -15.68
CA VAL A 299 11.64 -17.98 -16.57
C VAL A 299 11.63 -19.40 -17.15
N ALA A 300 12.80 -19.91 -17.55
CA ALA A 300 12.93 -21.29 -18.04
C ALA A 300 12.57 -22.31 -16.94
N ARG A 301 13.10 -22.15 -15.72
CA ARG A 301 12.80 -23.01 -14.57
C ARG A 301 11.31 -22.96 -14.22
N LYS A 302 10.70 -21.77 -14.19
CA LYS A 302 9.26 -21.60 -13.93
C LYS A 302 8.41 -22.37 -14.94
N ARG A 303 8.82 -22.38 -16.23
CA ARG A 303 8.16 -23.17 -17.30
C ARG A 303 8.35 -24.67 -17.09
N ILE A 304 9.57 -25.12 -16.79
CA ILE A 304 9.89 -26.54 -16.54
C ILE A 304 9.06 -27.08 -15.37
N LEU A 305 8.93 -26.30 -14.29
CA LEU A 305 8.15 -26.65 -13.11
C LEU A 305 6.63 -26.46 -13.30
N GLY A 306 6.18 -25.92 -14.43
CA GLY A 306 4.76 -25.64 -14.69
C GLY A 306 4.13 -24.63 -13.73
N SER A 307 4.93 -23.78 -13.08
CA SER A 307 4.44 -22.87 -12.05
C SER A 307 3.82 -21.59 -12.64
N LYS A 308 2.68 -21.17 -12.09
CA LYS A 308 2.06 -19.86 -12.43
C LYS A 308 2.71 -18.71 -11.66
N THR A 309 3.29 -18.99 -10.49
CA THR A 309 3.94 -18.03 -9.59
C THR A 309 5.46 -18.27 -9.52
N PRO A 310 6.24 -17.26 -9.10
CA PRO A 310 5.85 -15.87 -8.91
C PRO A 310 5.50 -15.18 -10.22
N ASN A 311 4.63 -14.17 -10.17
CA ASN A 311 4.57 -13.15 -11.21
C ASN A 311 5.93 -12.42 -11.21
N ILE A 312 6.59 -12.37 -12.36
CA ILE A 312 7.92 -11.76 -12.51
C ILE A 312 7.74 -10.38 -13.13
N ARG A 313 8.08 -9.34 -12.35
CA ARG A 313 8.08 -7.95 -12.79
C ARG A 313 9.50 -7.47 -13.05
N PHE A 314 9.75 -7.05 -14.28
CA PHE A 314 10.92 -6.26 -14.64
C PHE A 314 10.63 -4.80 -14.31
N GLN A 315 11.37 -4.24 -13.34
CA GLN A 315 11.22 -2.84 -12.94
C GLN A 315 12.45 -2.04 -13.37
N PHE A 316 12.20 -0.96 -14.10
CA PHE A 316 13.20 -0.05 -14.63
C PHE A 316 13.03 1.33 -14.02
N LEU A 317 14.10 1.88 -13.43
CA LEU A 317 14.16 3.27 -13.00
C LEU A 317 14.55 4.18 -14.17
N ASP A 318 13.67 5.13 -14.48
CA ASP A 318 13.87 6.15 -15.49
C ASP A 318 14.76 7.28 -14.94
N PHE A 319 16.03 7.26 -15.36
CA PHE A 319 17.00 8.32 -15.09
C PHE A 319 17.33 9.07 -16.38
N PRO A 320 17.87 10.30 -16.32
CA PRO A 320 18.26 11.04 -17.53
C PRO A 320 19.21 10.29 -18.47
N TRP A 321 20.04 9.39 -17.95
CA TRP A 321 20.99 8.58 -18.74
C TRP A 321 20.44 7.21 -19.16
N THR A 322 19.23 6.82 -18.74
CA THR A 322 18.57 5.56 -19.11
C THR A 322 17.22 5.76 -19.81
N HIS A 323 16.68 6.98 -19.83
CA HIS A 323 15.37 7.30 -20.42
C HIS A 323 15.20 6.78 -21.85
N ASN A 324 16.22 6.97 -22.69
CA ASN A 324 16.23 6.51 -24.08
C ASN A 324 16.33 4.98 -24.23
N GLN A 325 16.57 4.23 -23.14
CA GLN A 325 16.68 2.76 -23.12
C GLN A 325 15.39 2.07 -22.66
N ILE A 326 14.31 2.80 -22.35
CA ILE A 326 13.06 2.21 -21.82
C ILE A 326 12.44 1.21 -22.80
N GLU A 327 12.37 1.54 -24.09
CA GLU A 327 11.76 0.66 -25.08
C GLU A 327 12.66 -0.54 -25.43
N GLU A 328 13.98 -0.37 -25.37
CA GLU A 328 14.93 -1.48 -25.44
C GLU A 328 14.75 -2.43 -24.25
N ALA A 329 14.64 -1.88 -23.03
CA ALA A 329 14.40 -2.65 -21.82
C ALA A 329 13.07 -3.42 -21.88
N ARG A 330 12.02 -2.79 -22.43
CA ARG A 330 10.72 -3.45 -22.66
C ARG A 330 10.84 -4.60 -23.65
N ALA A 331 11.57 -4.42 -24.75
CA ALA A 331 11.79 -5.46 -25.75
C ALA A 331 12.53 -6.66 -25.14
N ILE A 332 13.61 -6.40 -24.38
CA ILE A 332 14.38 -7.44 -23.67
C ILE A 332 13.51 -8.17 -22.63
N ALA A 333 12.73 -7.43 -21.82
CA ALA A 333 11.82 -8.02 -20.85
C ALA A 333 10.80 -8.95 -21.54
N THR A 334 10.25 -8.53 -22.68
CA THR A 334 9.31 -9.31 -23.49
C THR A 334 9.98 -10.56 -24.06
N GLU A 335 11.19 -10.45 -24.61
CA GLU A 335 11.96 -11.58 -25.14
C GLU A 335 12.26 -12.63 -24.06
N ILE A 336 12.64 -12.18 -22.87
CA ILE A 336 12.89 -13.07 -21.71
C ILE A 336 11.60 -13.78 -21.28
N GLY A 337 10.43 -13.17 -21.49
CA GLY A 337 9.13 -13.72 -21.11
C GLY A 337 8.75 -13.45 -19.66
N VAL A 338 9.13 -12.28 -19.12
CA VAL A 338 8.61 -11.81 -17.82
C VAL A 338 7.12 -11.51 -17.90
N ASN A 339 6.44 -11.43 -16.75
CA ASN A 339 5.00 -11.19 -16.70
C ASN A 339 4.63 -9.71 -16.83
N GLU A 340 5.45 -8.82 -16.25
CA GLU A 340 5.16 -7.38 -16.17
C GLU A 340 6.42 -6.56 -16.43
N PHE A 341 6.27 -5.40 -17.10
CA PHE A 341 7.32 -4.39 -17.25
C PHE A 341 6.83 -3.05 -16.71
N HIS A 342 7.52 -2.54 -15.69
CA HIS A 342 7.14 -1.30 -15.00
C HIS A 342 8.29 -0.29 -15.08
N VAL A 343 7.95 0.95 -15.39
CA VAL A 343 8.85 2.09 -15.31
C VAL A 343 8.48 2.89 -14.07
N LYS A 344 9.47 3.21 -13.23
CA LYS A 344 9.32 4.18 -12.15
C LYS A 344 10.29 5.32 -12.36
N GLU A 345 9.94 6.52 -11.93
CA GLU A 345 10.87 7.64 -11.94
C GLU A 345 12.07 7.34 -11.03
N GLY A 346 13.28 7.57 -11.54
CA GLY A 346 14.50 7.45 -10.77
C GLY A 346 14.67 8.63 -9.82
N CYS A 347 14.62 8.39 -8.52
CA CYS A 347 14.84 9.45 -7.52
C CYS A 347 16.30 9.92 -7.52
N ILE A 348 16.55 11.10 -8.10
CA ILE A 348 17.80 11.86 -7.94
C ILE A 348 17.51 12.99 -6.95
N HIS A 349 17.81 12.75 -5.68
CA HIS A 349 17.72 13.79 -4.65
C HIS A 349 19.10 14.02 -4.05
N PRO A 350 19.44 15.27 -3.67
CA PRO A 350 20.64 15.50 -2.89
C PRO A 350 20.60 14.59 -1.65
N PRO A 351 21.71 13.92 -1.27
CA PRO A 351 21.73 13.10 -0.08
C PRO A 351 21.29 13.98 1.08
N LYS A 352 20.05 13.77 1.56
CA LYS A 352 19.59 14.45 2.77
C LYS A 352 20.58 14.03 3.85
N LYS A 353 21.19 15.01 4.53
CA LYS A 353 22.01 14.73 5.72
C LYS A 353 21.21 13.72 6.54
N LEU A 354 21.78 12.52 6.68
CA LEU A 354 21.20 11.48 7.52
C LEU A 354 20.79 12.15 8.81
N VAL A 355 19.57 11.85 9.25
CA VAL A 355 19.15 12.17 10.60
C VAL A 355 20.27 11.71 11.52
N ASN A 356 20.69 12.57 12.46
CA ASN A 356 21.87 12.36 13.30
C ASN A 356 21.87 10.97 13.96
N LEU A 357 22.47 9.97 13.29
CA LEU A 357 22.67 8.60 13.79
C LEU A 357 23.57 8.57 15.04
N THR A 358 24.13 9.72 15.42
CA THR A 358 24.93 9.97 16.63
C THR A 358 24.11 9.96 17.93
N ARG A 359 22.77 10.01 17.89
CA ARG A 359 21.97 9.78 19.11
C ARG A 359 21.90 8.28 19.40
N GLY A 360 22.86 7.84 20.22
CA GLY A 360 23.27 6.46 20.39
C GLY A 360 22.22 5.44 20.83
N GLN A 361 22.65 4.18 20.72
CA GLN A 361 21.95 2.92 21.02
C GLN A 361 21.37 2.80 22.44
N ASN A 362 21.57 3.81 23.31
CA ASN A 362 21.19 3.80 24.73
C ASN A 362 20.08 4.78 25.11
N ALA A 363 19.39 5.40 24.14
CA ALA A 363 18.29 6.29 24.46
C ALA A 363 17.08 5.48 24.95
N LYS A 364 16.91 5.36 26.28
CA LYS A 364 15.64 4.95 26.90
C LYS A 364 14.60 6.05 26.65
N GLN A 365 13.90 5.96 25.53
CA GLN A 365 12.97 7.01 25.11
C GLN A 365 11.55 6.71 25.57
N THR A 366 11.19 7.15 26.78
CA THR A 366 9.80 7.11 27.21
C THR A 366 9.06 8.40 26.85
N PHE A 367 9.69 9.58 26.93
CA PHE A 367 9.02 10.87 26.73
C PHE A 367 9.71 11.78 25.70
N MET A 368 8.93 12.56 24.96
CA MET A 368 9.45 13.63 24.10
C MET A 368 10.11 14.75 24.92
N ASN A 369 11.21 15.30 24.41
CA ASN A 369 11.72 16.56 24.93
C ASN A 369 10.75 17.72 24.58
N GLN A 370 10.90 18.85 25.28
CA GLN A 370 9.96 19.98 25.14
C GLN A 370 9.91 20.54 23.71
N ASP A 371 11.06 20.64 23.02
CA ASP A 371 11.11 21.17 21.65
C ASP A 371 10.37 20.27 20.67
N ASN A 372 10.59 18.96 20.73
CA ASN A 372 9.88 18.00 19.89
C ASN A 372 8.39 17.97 20.23
N LYS A 373 8.02 18.08 21.52
CA LYS A 373 6.62 18.20 21.95
C LYS A 373 5.96 19.43 21.35
N ASN A 374 6.63 20.59 21.39
CA ASN A 374 6.12 21.84 20.81
C ASN A 374 5.95 21.73 19.28
N ASN A 375 6.93 21.13 18.59
CA ASN A 375 6.85 20.91 17.14
C ASN A 375 5.73 19.92 16.77
N PHE A 376 5.55 18.87 17.57
CA PHE A 376 4.46 17.92 17.40
C PHE A 376 3.09 18.60 17.54
N ILE A 377 2.89 19.40 18.58
CA ILE A 377 1.65 20.17 18.79
C ILE A 377 1.40 21.13 17.63
N LYS A 378 2.45 21.83 17.17
CA LYS A 378 2.36 22.72 16.00
C LYS A 378 1.93 21.96 14.75
N LEU A 379 2.58 20.83 14.46
CA LEU A 379 2.22 19.97 13.32
C LEU A 379 0.77 19.49 13.45
N GLN A 380 0.37 18.99 14.61
CA GLN A 380 -1.00 18.56 14.86
C GLN A 380 -2.01 19.69 14.58
N GLN A 381 -1.77 20.90 15.10
CA GLN A 381 -2.63 22.08 14.86
C GLN A 381 -2.69 22.46 13.37
N GLU A 382 -1.54 22.51 12.69
CA GLU A 382 -1.48 22.83 11.26
C GLU A 382 -2.24 21.81 10.40
N LYS A 383 -2.32 20.57 10.86
CA LYS A 383 -2.80 19.43 10.08
C LYS A 383 -4.21 18.97 10.44
N LYS A 384 -4.72 19.36 11.62
CA LYS A 384 -6.08 19.04 12.12
C LYS A 384 -7.16 19.35 11.07
N ASP A 385 -7.07 20.51 10.43
CA ASP A 385 -8.09 21.01 9.50
C ASP A 385 -7.71 20.90 8.02
N LYS A 386 -6.42 20.68 7.71
CA LYS A 386 -5.91 20.66 6.32
C LYS A 386 -6.01 19.30 5.65
N PHE A 387 -5.92 18.22 6.42
CA PHE A 387 -6.13 16.88 5.88
C PHE A 387 -7.61 16.53 5.95
N LYS A 388 -8.38 17.06 4.99
CA LYS A 388 -9.70 16.51 4.66
C LYS A 388 -9.60 15.01 4.36
N PHE A 389 -8.45 14.55 3.84
CA PHE A 389 -8.12 13.14 3.66
C PHE A 389 -6.70 12.80 4.15
N PHE A 390 -6.63 11.72 4.91
CA PHE A 390 -5.52 11.06 5.62
C PHE A 390 -4.13 11.24 4.99
N GLY A 391 -3.20 11.85 5.74
CA GLY A 391 -1.82 12.05 5.27
C GLY A 391 -0.88 10.86 5.45
N CYS A 392 -1.17 9.93 6.37
CA CYS A 392 -0.35 8.74 6.60
C CYS A 392 -1.19 7.54 7.03
N ASP A 393 -1.25 6.53 6.16
CA ASP A 393 -1.86 5.23 6.41
C ASP A 393 -0.87 4.21 7.00
N HIS A 394 0.44 4.41 6.82
CA HIS A 394 1.46 3.49 7.32
C HIS A 394 1.32 3.19 8.82
N LEU A 395 1.02 4.21 9.64
CA LEU A 395 0.83 4.04 11.08
C LEU A 395 -0.37 3.17 11.43
N TYR A 396 -1.35 3.06 10.53
CA TYR A 396 -2.54 2.24 10.72
C TYR A 396 -2.40 0.88 10.09
N HIS A 397 -1.67 0.74 9.00
CA HIS A 397 -1.72 -0.49 8.21
C HIS A 397 -0.51 -1.41 8.42
N GLN A 398 0.64 -0.87 8.84
CA GLN A 398 1.88 -1.64 8.76
C GLN A 398 2.92 -1.39 9.85
N LEU A 399 3.91 -2.28 9.83
CA LEU A 399 5.19 -2.16 10.52
C LEU A 399 6.32 -2.54 9.58
N SER A 400 7.52 -2.05 9.88
CA SER A 400 8.76 -2.49 9.25
C SER A 400 9.61 -3.24 10.27
N ILE A 401 10.07 -4.43 9.90
CA ILE A 401 10.79 -5.37 10.77
C ILE A 401 12.16 -5.58 10.15
N ASN A 402 13.20 -5.19 10.86
CA ASN A 402 14.57 -5.36 10.40
C ASN A 402 15.05 -6.79 10.62
N SER A 403 16.21 -7.10 10.02
CA SER A 403 16.83 -8.41 10.08
C SER A 403 17.22 -8.90 11.48
N ASP A 404 17.34 -8.01 12.48
CA ASP A 404 17.55 -8.34 13.90
C ASP A 404 16.26 -8.45 14.73
N GLY A 405 15.09 -8.29 14.09
CA GLY A 405 13.78 -8.27 14.74
C GLY A 405 13.36 -6.91 15.28
N SER A 406 14.21 -5.87 15.23
CA SER A 406 13.80 -4.52 15.62
C SER A 406 12.66 -4.03 14.72
N VAL A 407 11.68 -3.36 15.34
CA VAL A 407 10.45 -2.91 14.68
C VAL A 407 10.44 -1.39 14.60
N HIS A 408 10.09 -0.87 13.42
CA HIS A 408 9.92 0.54 13.12
C HIS A 408 8.48 0.83 12.63
N PRO A 409 7.98 2.06 12.84
CA PRO A 409 6.61 2.43 12.48
C PRO A 409 6.38 2.50 10.96
N CYS A 410 7.43 2.68 10.16
CA CYS A 410 7.34 2.65 8.69
C CYS A 410 8.72 2.44 8.05
N CYS A 411 8.73 2.12 6.75
CA CYS A 411 9.94 1.80 5.99
C CYS A 411 10.85 2.99 5.68
N TYR A 412 10.43 4.22 5.97
CA TYR A 412 11.26 5.42 5.84
C TYR A 412 12.05 5.71 7.13
N VAL A 413 11.79 4.96 8.20
CA VAL A 413 12.33 5.20 9.54
C VAL A 413 13.18 4.01 9.93
N TYR A 414 14.44 4.27 10.27
CA TYR A 414 15.41 3.22 10.55
C TYR A 414 16.40 3.56 11.66
N GLU A 415 16.42 4.80 12.13
CA GLU A 415 17.25 5.15 13.28
C GLU A 415 16.89 4.24 14.48
N PRO A 416 17.89 3.68 15.17
CA PRO A 416 17.64 2.85 16.35
C PRO A 416 16.76 3.54 17.40
N GLY A 417 16.88 4.87 17.51
CA GLY A 417 16.07 5.69 18.41
C GLY A 417 14.58 5.77 18.05
N HIS A 418 14.16 5.34 16.86
CA HIS A 418 12.75 5.29 16.43
C HIS A 418 12.16 3.88 16.47
N THR A 419 12.88 2.93 17.05
CA THR A 419 12.34 1.58 17.25
C THR A 419 11.12 1.64 18.17
N VAL A 420 10.07 0.93 17.81
CA VAL A 420 8.86 0.78 18.63
C VAL A 420 8.88 -0.51 19.45
N GLY A 421 9.87 -1.38 19.25
CA GLY A 421 10.06 -2.61 20.01
C GLY A 421 10.85 -3.64 19.19
N ASN A 422 10.83 -4.90 19.65
CA ASN A 422 11.35 -6.03 18.90
C ASN A 422 10.24 -7.08 18.72
N ILE A 423 10.12 -7.65 17.52
CA ILE A 423 9.06 -8.62 17.20
C ILE A 423 9.21 -9.93 17.97
N LEU A 424 10.43 -10.23 18.44
CA LEU A 424 10.76 -11.42 19.23
C LEU A 424 10.29 -11.30 20.69
N ASP A 425 10.02 -10.10 21.19
CA ASP A 425 9.52 -9.87 22.55
C ASP A 425 8.00 -10.06 22.63
N GLU A 426 7.41 -10.17 23.82
CA GLU A 426 5.94 -10.29 23.99
C GLU A 426 5.18 -8.98 23.72
N ASN A 427 5.88 -7.85 23.59
CA ASN A 427 5.27 -6.53 23.46
C ASN A 427 4.49 -6.34 22.14
N ASP A 428 3.34 -5.67 22.24
CA ASP A 428 2.58 -5.23 21.06
C ASP A 428 3.24 -4.01 20.41
N CYS A 429 4.12 -4.28 19.44
CA CYS A 429 4.82 -3.23 18.69
C CYS A 429 3.86 -2.40 17.81
N PHE A 430 2.66 -2.90 17.50
CA PHE A 430 1.72 -2.23 16.62
C PHE A 430 0.84 -1.24 17.35
N ASN A 431 0.53 -1.49 18.63
CA ASN A 431 -0.39 -0.64 19.39
C ASN A 431 0.17 -0.14 20.73
N ASN A 432 1.49 -0.15 20.94
CA ASN A 432 2.08 0.45 22.13
C ASN A 432 1.93 1.99 22.18
N LYS A 433 2.33 2.58 23.30
CA LYS A 433 2.25 4.03 23.55
C LYS A 433 2.97 4.90 22.51
N ILE A 434 4.05 4.40 21.90
CA ILE A 434 4.77 5.13 20.86
C ILE A 434 3.91 5.20 19.59
N MET A 435 3.35 4.06 19.15
CA MET A 435 2.45 4.02 17.99
C MET A 435 1.16 4.83 18.21
N GLN A 436 0.54 4.72 19.40
CA GLN A 436 -0.62 5.53 19.76
C GLN A 436 -0.31 7.03 19.73
N SER A 437 0.85 7.43 20.28
CA SER A 437 1.32 8.81 20.25
C SER A 437 1.66 9.30 18.83
N SER A 438 2.06 8.41 17.91
CA SER A 438 2.26 8.78 16.50
C SER A 438 0.94 8.98 15.77
N ARG A 439 -0.07 8.13 15.99
CA ARG A 439 -1.40 8.29 15.37
C ARG A 439 -2.14 9.53 15.86
N SER A 440 -1.89 9.95 17.10
CA SER A 440 -2.57 11.10 17.67
C SER A 440 -2.24 12.44 16.99
N VAL A 441 -1.22 12.49 16.13
CA VAL A 441 -0.97 13.65 15.27
C VAL A 441 -2.17 13.98 14.37
N PHE A 442 -3.06 13.01 14.13
CA PHE A 442 -4.27 13.16 13.31
C PHE A 442 -5.54 13.42 14.12
N HIS A 443 -5.48 13.36 15.46
CA HIS A 443 -6.64 13.54 16.34
C HIS A 443 -6.46 14.76 17.26
N SER A 444 -7.56 15.29 17.79
CA SER A 444 -7.52 16.30 18.86
C SER A 444 -7.27 15.60 20.19
N LEU A 445 -6.02 15.48 20.65
CA LEU A 445 -5.81 14.87 21.96
C LEU A 445 -6.10 15.83 23.11
N HIS A 446 -6.84 15.29 24.08
CA HIS A 446 -6.91 15.72 25.48
C HIS A 446 -5.85 15.01 26.36
N GLU A 447 -4.92 14.23 25.79
CA GLU A 447 -3.89 13.53 26.58
C GLU A 447 -2.68 14.42 26.88
N GLU A 448 -2.25 14.40 28.13
CA GLU A 448 -1.14 15.23 28.64
C GLU A 448 0.26 14.71 28.21
N ASN A 449 0.36 13.44 27.79
CA ASN A 449 1.64 12.71 27.64
C ASN A 449 1.90 12.24 26.20
N ILE A 450 2.94 12.81 25.59
CA ILE A 450 3.41 12.50 24.24
C ILE A 450 4.73 11.68 24.33
N TYR A 451 4.78 10.49 23.70
CA TYR A 451 5.81 9.46 23.96
C TYR A 451 6.84 9.30 22.81
N GLY A 452 8.11 9.02 23.17
CA GLY A 452 9.22 8.66 22.24
C GLY A 452 9.71 9.80 21.33
N TYR A 453 10.80 9.65 20.55
CA TYR A 453 11.11 10.60 19.47
C TYR A 453 10.21 10.29 18.27
N ASN A 454 9.27 11.19 17.94
CA ASN A 454 8.34 10.93 16.86
C ASN A 454 8.99 11.16 15.49
N PRO A 455 9.19 10.12 14.66
CA PRO A 455 9.68 10.33 13.31
C PRO A 455 8.70 11.17 12.47
N CYS A 456 7.42 11.24 12.86
CA CYS A 456 6.41 12.02 12.17
C CYS A 456 6.65 13.53 12.24
N VAL A 457 7.33 14.05 13.27
CA VAL A 457 7.60 15.50 13.43
C VAL A 457 8.46 16.06 12.30
N ASN A 458 9.42 15.27 11.82
CA ASN A 458 10.32 15.64 10.72
C ASN A 458 9.99 14.91 9.41
N CYS A 459 8.85 14.22 9.36
CA CYS A 459 8.45 13.45 8.20
C CYS A 459 8.10 14.39 7.05
N TRP A 460 8.87 14.36 5.97
CA TRP A 460 8.61 15.20 4.80
C TRP A 460 7.25 14.89 4.13
N ILE A 461 6.76 13.65 4.24
CA ILE A 461 5.44 13.24 3.72
C ILE A 461 4.32 13.93 4.48
N LEU A 462 4.50 14.16 5.79
CA LEU A 462 3.57 14.93 6.62
C LEU A 462 3.86 16.44 6.56
N GLY A 463 5.13 16.83 6.43
CA GLY A 463 5.61 18.20 6.55
C GLY A 463 5.48 19.04 5.29
N ASP A 464 5.49 18.42 4.10
CA ASP A 464 5.28 19.14 2.85
C ASP A 464 3.81 19.59 2.74
N ARG A 465 3.60 20.87 2.43
CA ARG A 465 2.28 21.51 2.36
C ARG A 465 1.54 21.14 1.08
N GLU A 466 2.23 20.54 0.10
CA GLU A 466 1.69 20.10 -1.19
C GLU A 466 1.47 18.57 -1.26
N ALA A 467 2.01 17.81 -0.30
CA ALA A 467 1.85 16.36 -0.30
C ALA A 467 0.47 15.94 0.20
N GLN A 468 -0.32 15.30 -0.67
CA GLN A 468 -1.61 14.65 -0.38
C GLN A 468 -1.44 13.32 0.41
N GLY A 469 -0.43 13.24 1.28
CA GLY A 469 -0.02 11.98 1.91
C GLY A 469 0.77 11.06 0.98
N HIS A 470 0.90 9.79 1.38
CA HIS A 470 1.59 8.79 0.59
C HIS A 470 0.76 8.41 -0.66
N LYS A 471 1.08 9.01 -1.81
CA LYS A 471 0.36 8.79 -3.08
C LYS A 471 0.29 7.33 -3.56
N GLU A 472 1.18 6.46 -3.08
CA GLU A 472 1.30 5.06 -3.50
C GLU A 472 1.09 4.03 -2.36
N SER A 473 0.84 4.43 -1.11
CA SER A 473 0.81 3.48 0.03
C SER A 473 -0.58 2.93 0.36
N THR A 474 -1.64 3.64 -0.06
CA THR A 474 -3.00 3.19 0.21
C THR A 474 -3.29 1.99 -0.67
N ILE A 475 -3.09 0.79 -0.12
CA ILE A 475 -3.81 -0.37 -0.62
C ILE A 475 -5.28 0.02 -0.52
N SER A 476 -5.91 0.26 -1.66
CA SER A 476 -7.35 0.47 -1.66
C SER A 476 -8.03 -0.80 -1.16
N PHE A 477 -9.20 -0.64 -0.56
CA PHE A 477 -9.98 -1.77 -0.04
C PHE A 477 -10.12 -2.90 -1.08
N GLN A 478 -10.26 -2.55 -2.36
CA GLN A 478 -10.45 -3.48 -3.46
C GLN A 478 -9.24 -4.43 -3.69
N PRO A 479 -7.99 -3.97 -3.95
CA PRO A 479 -6.82 -4.83 -4.00
C PRO A 479 -6.63 -5.71 -2.76
N ALA A 480 -6.84 -5.17 -1.55
CA ALA A 480 -6.77 -5.98 -0.33
C ALA A 480 -7.82 -7.10 -0.34
N PHE A 481 -9.06 -6.77 -0.69
CA PHE A 481 -10.13 -7.76 -0.84
C PHE A 481 -9.78 -8.82 -1.88
N GLU A 482 -9.27 -8.42 -3.05
CA GLU A 482 -8.82 -9.33 -4.11
C GLU A 482 -7.69 -10.24 -3.64
N MET A 483 -6.74 -9.74 -2.84
CA MET A 483 -5.67 -10.57 -2.27
C MET A 483 -6.21 -11.63 -1.30
N ILE A 484 -7.25 -11.30 -0.53
CA ILE A 484 -7.89 -12.21 0.43
C ILE A 484 -8.77 -13.23 -0.30
N VAL A 485 -9.69 -12.76 -1.14
CA VAL A 485 -10.78 -13.54 -1.72
C VAL A 485 -10.42 -14.14 -3.08
N LYS A 486 -9.34 -13.66 -3.71
CA LYS A 486 -8.84 -14.06 -5.04
C LYS A 486 -9.75 -13.69 -6.21
N GLU A 487 -10.67 -12.75 -6.00
CA GLU A 487 -11.53 -12.18 -7.03
C GLU A 487 -12.03 -10.77 -6.64
N PRO A 488 -12.46 -9.95 -7.60
CA PRO A 488 -12.99 -8.62 -7.33
C PRO A 488 -14.27 -8.64 -6.48
N LEU A 489 -14.42 -7.68 -5.55
CA LEU A 489 -15.61 -7.53 -4.70
C LEU A 489 -16.95 -7.53 -5.47
N SER A 490 -17.04 -6.83 -6.61
CA SER A 490 -18.25 -6.87 -7.46
C SER A 490 -18.58 -8.28 -7.92
N HIS A 491 -17.56 -8.99 -8.39
CA HIS A 491 -17.70 -10.32 -8.94
C HIS A 491 -18.21 -11.26 -7.85
N PHE A 492 -17.56 -11.21 -6.68
CA PHE A 492 -17.92 -12.03 -5.53
C PHE A 492 -19.38 -11.82 -5.11
N ILE A 493 -19.80 -10.57 -4.92
CA ILE A 493 -21.18 -10.25 -4.49
C ILE A 493 -22.19 -10.71 -5.55
N ASN A 494 -21.92 -10.43 -6.83
CA ASN A 494 -22.85 -10.75 -7.91
C ASN A 494 -23.03 -12.26 -8.12
N HIS A 495 -21.98 -13.07 -7.89
CA HIS A 495 -22.05 -14.52 -8.06
C HIS A 495 -22.56 -15.26 -6.83
N HIS A 496 -22.44 -14.68 -5.64
CA HIS A 496 -22.71 -15.38 -4.39
C HIS A 496 -23.86 -14.83 -3.56
N SER A 497 -24.34 -13.62 -3.84
CA SER A 497 -25.56 -13.09 -3.20
C SER A 497 -26.82 -13.62 -3.92
N PRO A 498 -27.75 -14.32 -3.25
CA PRO A 498 -28.96 -14.89 -3.86
C PRO A 498 -29.88 -13.87 -4.54
N ARG A 499 -29.72 -12.58 -4.22
CA ARG A 499 -30.55 -11.48 -4.71
C ARG A 499 -29.72 -10.38 -5.38
N GLY A 500 -28.44 -10.66 -5.64
CA GLY A 500 -27.48 -9.71 -6.22
C GLY A 500 -27.21 -8.49 -5.33
N MET A 501 -26.50 -7.50 -5.89
CA MET A 501 -26.08 -6.29 -5.18
C MET A 501 -27.24 -5.52 -4.54
N PHE A 502 -28.44 -5.52 -5.16
CA PHE A 502 -29.63 -4.75 -4.72
C PHE A 502 -30.20 -5.16 -3.35
N TYR A 503 -29.87 -6.32 -2.81
CA TYR A 503 -30.48 -6.82 -1.57
C TYR A 503 -29.85 -6.30 -0.28
N LEU A 504 -28.52 -6.14 -0.26
CA LEU A 504 -27.79 -5.63 0.91
C LEU A 504 -28.19 -4.18 1.25
N PHE A 505 -28.76 -3.46 0.28
CA PHE A 505 -29.37 -2.15 0.46
C PHE A 505 -30.67 -2.19 1.27
N ASN A 506 -31.56 -3.14 0.99
CA ASN A 506 -32.93 -3.10 1.51
C ASN A 506 -33.07 -3.61 2.96
N ASN A 507 -32.21 -4.51 3.41
CA ASN A 507 -32.32 -5.06 4.77
C ASN A 507 -31.92 -4.04 5.85
N TRP A 508 -30.83 -3.29 5.64
CA TRP A 508 -30.38 -2.26 6.58
C TRP A 508 -31.48 -1.23 6.88
N PHE A 509 -32.21 -0.80 5.85
CA PHE A 509 -33.33 0.13 5.98
C PHE A 509 -34.53 -0.46 6.70
N LYS A 510 -34.88 -1.73 6.41
CA LYS A 510 -36.05 -2.38 7.03
C LYS A 510 -35.87 -2.60 8.53
N GLU A 511 -34.66 -2.88 9.00
CA GLU A 511 -34.40 -3.10 10.42
C GLU A 511 -34.28 -1.79 11.23
N LYS A 512 -33.79 -0.70 10.62
CA LYS A 512 -33.59 0.59 11.32
C LYS A 512 -34.79 1.55 11.29
N ILE A 513 -35.76 1.36 10.37
CA ILE A 513 -37.03 2.11 10.37
C ILE A 513 -38.09 1.43 11.26
N ALA A 514 -37.87 0.18 11.66
CA ALA A 514 -38.77 -0.59 12.54
C ALA A 514 -38.53 -0.38 14.05
N HIS A 515 -37.57 0.46 14.43
CA HIS A 515 -37.26 0.89 15.80
C HIS A 515 -37.23 2.41 15.87
#